data_AF-A0A2G6H6P3-F1
#
_entry.id   AF-A0A2G6H6P3-F1
#
_cell.length_a   1.000
_cell.length_b   1.000
_cell.length_c   1.000
_cell.angle_alpha   90.00
_cell.angle_beta   90.00
_cell.angle_gamma   90.00
#
_symmetry.space_group_name_H-M   'P 1'
#
loop_
_entity.id
_entity.type
_entity.pdbx_description
1 polymer ?
#
loop_
_entity_poly.entity_id
_entity_poly.type
_entity_poly.pdbx_seq_one_letter_code
_entity_poly.pdbx_strand_id
1 'polypeptide(L)' 'MSSKKELMGKGDKRTKRGKIVNGTYGKMRARKQRNLEAHKERITVSEEK' A
#
# COMPACT_ATOMS: atom_id res chain seq x y z
N MET A 1 -9.07 -23.55 -14.47
CA MET A 1 -9.55 -23.14 -13.13
C MET A 1 -9.14 -21.69 -12.90
N SER A 2 -10.13 -20.81 -13.04
CA SER A 2 -10.00 -19.35 -13.01
C SER A 2 -9.67 -18.82 -11.61
N SER A 3 -9.12 -17.60 -11.59
CA SER A 3 -9.07 -16.66 -10.45
C SER A 3 -7.92 -16.79 -9.43
N LYS A 4 -6.70 -16.51 -9.91
CA LYS A 4 -5.57 -16.03 -9.09
C LYS A 4 -5.82 -14.61 -8.54
N LYS A 5 -7.01 -14.37 -7.96
CA LYS A 5 -7.52 -13.04 -7.52
C LYS A 5 -8.06 -13.04 -6.09
N GLU A 6 -7.90 -14.13 -5.34
CA GLU A 6 -8.32 -14.17 -3.95
C GLU A 6 -7.12 -14.09 -2.99
N LEU A 7 -7.23 -13.14 -2.06
CA LEU A 7 -6.65 -13.15 -0.71
C LEU A 7 -5.17 -12.77 -0.60
N MET A 8 -4.85 -11.51 -0.89
CA MET A 8 -4.07 -10.77 0.12
C MET A 8 -4.93 -10.69 1.39
N GLY A 9 -4.83 -11.75 2.21
CA GLY A 9 -5.70 -12.00 3.34
C GLY A 9 -5.58 -10.93 4.43
N LYS A 10 -6.62 -10.82 5.26
CA LYS A 10 -6.64 -9.92 6.42
C LYS A 10 -5.49 -10.20 7.42
N GLY A 11 -4.91 -11.40 7.39
CA GLY A 11 -3.77 -11.80 8.23
C GLY A 11 -2.41 -11.28 7.75
N ASP A 12 -2.25 -10.92 6.47
CA ASP A 12 -0.95 -10.48 5.96
C ASP A 12 -0.73 -8.98 6.24
N LYS A 13 0.06 -8.71 7.29
CA LYS A 13 0.43 -7.37 7.78
C LYS A 13 1.24 -6.53 6.77
N ARG A 14 1.76 -7.11 5.69
CA ARG A 14 2.49 -6.38 4.64
C ARG A 14 1.54 -5.72 3.63
N THR A 15 0.32 -6.23 3.51
CA THR A 15 -0.67 -5.78 2.52
C THR A 15 -1.48 -4.59 3.01
N LYS A 16 -2.12 -3.87 2.08
CA LYS A 16 -3.04 -2.78 2.44
C LYS A 16 -4.20 -3.29 3.31
N ARG A 17 -4.80 -4.44 2.96
CA ARG A 17 -5.92 -5.03 3.73
C ARG A 17 -5.50 -5.47 5.13
N GLY A 18 -4.38 -6.17 5.30
CA GLY A 18 -3.93 -6.57 6.63
C GLY A 18 -3.55 -5.39 7.52
N LYS A 19 -2.98 -4.31 6.96
CA LYS A 19 -2.75 -3.06 7.72
C LYS A 19 -4.03 -2.34 8.12
N ILE A 20 -5.09 -2.41 7.31
CA ILE A 20 -6.40 -1.84 7.69
C ILE A 20 -6.96 -2.61 8.89
N VAL A 21 -6.96 -3.94 8.82
CA VAL A 21 -7.52 -4.80 9.89
C VAL A 21 -6.71 -4.66 11.19
N ASN A 22 -5.39 -4.64 11.11
CA ASN A 22 -4.52 -4.48 12.27
C ASN A 22 -4.43 -3.02 12.79
N GLY A 23 -5.10 -2.06 12.14
CA GLY A 23 -5.09 -0.65 12.53
C GLY A 23 -3.76 0.10 12.32
N THR A 24 -2.70 -0.57 11.86
CA THR A 24 -1.37 0.02 11.71
C THR A 24 -1.16 0.72 10.38
N TYR A 25 -0.12 1.57 10.29
CA TYR A 25 0.24 2.32 9.08
C TYR A 25 1.55 1.82 8.45
N GLY A 26 1.90 2.36 7.28
CA GLY A 26 3.21 2.19 6.63
C GLY A 26 3.11 2.35 5.13
N LYS A 27 4.14 1.97 4.36
CA LYS A 27 4.22 2.21 2.90
C LYS A 27 2.94 1.84 2.12
N MET A 28 2.30 0.71 2.44
CA MET A 28 1.09 0.22 1.77
C MET A 28 -0.24 0.81 2.31
N ARG A 29 -0.23 1.41 3.51
CA ARG A 29 -1.36 2.14 4.13
C ARG A 29 -0.80 3.39 4.79
N ALA A 30 -0.41 4.36 3.96
CA ALA A 30 0.17 5.60 4.45
C ALA A 30 -0.92 6.53 5.03
N ARG A 31 -0.52 7.38 5.98
CA ARG A 31 -1.41 8.40 6.56
C ARG A 31 -1.64 9.51 5.54
N LYS A 32 -2.76 10.22 5.64
CA LYS A 32 -3.13 11.30 4.71
C LYS A 32 -2.02 12.35 4.54
N GLN A 33 -1.32 12.70 5.62
CA GLN A 33 -0.17 13.62 5.60
C GLN A 33 1.03 13.05 4.81
N ARG A 34 1.36 11.77 5.01
CA ARG A 34 2.47 11.10 4.32
C ARG A 34 2.15 10.73 2.86
N ASN A 35 0.87 10.66 2.47
CA ASN A 35 0.48 10.41 1.09
C ASN A 35 0.90 11.54 0.13
N LEU A 36 0.99 12.78 0.62
CA LEU A 36 1.46 13.92 -0.17
C LEU A 36 2.95 13.76 -0.52
N GLU A 37 3.78 13.41 0.46
CA GLU A 37 5.21 13.13 0.25
C GLU A 37 5.44 11.88 -0.59
N ALA A 38 4.73 10.78 -0.30
CA ALA A 38 4.88 9.54 -1.05
C ALA A 38 4.38 9.63 -2.50
N HIS A 39 3.39 10.49 -2.80
CA HIS A 39 3.02 10.80 -4.18
C HIS A 39 4.09 11.63 -4.87
N LYS A 40 4.66 12.64 -4.20
CA LYS A 40 5.78 13.43 -4.73
C LYS A 40 6.97 12.54 -5.08
N GLU A 41 7.41 11.67 -4.15
CA GLU A 41 8.51 10.73 -4.39
C GLU A 41 8.24 9.74 -5.54
N ARG A 42 6.99 9.33 -5.77
CA ARG A 42 6.66 8.48 -6.92
C ARG A 42 6.72 9.22 -8.24
N ILE A 43 6.30 10.48 -8.27
CA ILE A 43 6.30 11.32 -9.48
C ILE A 43 7.75 11.61 -9.90
N THR A 44 8.61 12.00 -8.95
CA THR A 44 10.00 12.31 -9.24
C THR A 44 10.79 11.10 -9.77
N VAL A 45 10.55 9.91 -9.21
CA VAL A 45 11.24 8.67 -9.66
C VAL A 45 10.75 8.19 -11.03
N SER A 46 9.56 8.61 -11.48
CA SER A 46 9.05 8.30 -12.83
C SER A 46 9.49 9.29 -13.90
N GLU A 47 9.94 10.49 -13.53
CA GLU A 47 10.41 11.52 -14.48
C GLU A 47 11.90 11.37 -14.83
N GLU A 48 12.69 10.72 -13.95
CA GLU A 48 14.13 10.50 -14.16
C GLU A 48 14.46 9.17 -14.88
N LYS A 49 13.46 8.44 -15.39
CA LYS A 49 13.64 7.10 -15.96
C LYS A 49 13.15 6.97 -17.39
#